data_AF-A0A366KWW2-F1
#
_entry.id   AF-A0A366KWW2-F1
#
_cell.length_a   1.000
_cell.length_b   1.000
_cell.length_c   1.000
_cell.angle_alpha   90.00
_cell.angle_beta   90.00
_cell.angle_gamma   90.00
#
_symmetry.space_group_name_H-M   'P 1'
#
loop_
_entity.id
_entity.type
_entity.pdbx_description
1 polymer ?
#
loop_
_entity_poly.entity_id
_entity_poly.type
_entity_poly.pdbx_seq_one_letter_code
_entity_poly.pdbx_strand_id
1 'polypeptide(L)'
;MNKKSRVLITLIGSAIIFRFFCGIYVHDEFGGKHFFIKHRPTWKWKFYSPVGMSDTKFEELSEEEKIEQKYFNEFVKDKKLSL
;
A
#
# COMPACT_ATOMS: atom_id res chain seq x y z
N MET A 1 -33.92 -1.86 13.34
CA MET A 1 -33.04 -1.09 12.42
C MET A 1 -33.64 -1.08 11.03
N ASN A 2 -33.82 0.11 10.47
CA ASN A 2 -34.56 0.37 9.24
C ASN A 2 -33.81 -0.27 8.06
N LYS A 3 -34.50 -0.79 7.02
CA LYS A 3 -33.84 -1.43 5.86
C LYS A 3 -32.78 -0.51 5.24
N LYS A 4 -33.07 0.79 5.15
CA LYS A 4 -32.12 1.83 4.69
C LYS A 4 -30.87 1.93 5.58
N SER A 5 -31.03 1.93 6.90
CA SER A 5 -29.93 1.98 7.85
C SER A 5 -29.05 0.74 7.79
N ARG A 6 -29.62 -0.45 7.56
CA ARG A 6 -28.85 -1.70 7.38
C ARG A 6 -27.96 -1.62 6.14
N VAL A 7 -28.53 -1.19 5.00
CA VAL A 7 -27.79 -1.03 3.74
C VAL A 7 -26.64 -0.03 3.91
N LEU A 8 -26.89 1.10 4.57
CA LEU A 8 -25.86 2.11 4.81
C LEU A 8 -24.70 1.56 5.65
N ILE A 9 -25.00 0.85 6.74
CA ILE A 9 -23.96 0.25 7.59
C ILE A 9 -23.14 -0.77 6.81
N THR A 10 -23.77 -1.59 5.98
CA THR A 10 -23.07 -2.56 5.13
C THR A 10 -22.14 -1.88 4.12
N LEU A 11 -22.60 -0.80 3.47
CA LEU A 11 -21.78 -0.04 2.53
C LEU A 11 -20.57 0.61 3.21
N ILE A 12 -20.78 1.23 4.37
CA ILE A 12 -19.69 1.84 5.15
C ILE A 12 -18.68 0.78 5.60
N GLY A 13 -19.17 -0.35 6.13
CA GLY A 13 -18.31 -1.47 6.54
C GLY A 13 -17.47 -2.00 5.37
N SER A 14 -18.08 -2.20 4.21
CA SER A 14 -17.38 -2.64 2.99
C SER A 14 -16.35 -1.63 2.52
N ALA A 15 -16.67 -0.33 2.55
CA ALA A 15 -15.73 0.72 2.16
C ALA A 15 -14.52 0.80 3.09
N ILE A 16 -14.74 0.62 4.40
CA ILE A 16 -13.66 0.57 5.39
C ILE A 16 -12.75 -0.63 5.12
N ILE A 17 -13.31 -1.82 4.94
CA ILE A 17 -12.51 -3.03 4.62
C ILE A 17 -11.71 -2.80 3.34
N PHE A 18 -12.35 -2.30 2.29
CA PHE A 18 -11.67 -1.97 1.03
C PHE A 18 -10.50 -1.01 1.26
N ARG A 19 -10.68 0.05 2.06
CA ARG A 19 -9.64 1.04 2.36
C ARG A 19 -8.46 0.46 3.13
N PHE A 20 -8.70 -0.52 4.01
CA PHE A 20 -7.65 -1.19 4.79
C PHE A 20 -6.88 -2.24 4.00
N PHE A 21 -7.50 -2.87 3.00
CA PHE A 21 -6.90 -3.96 2.23
C PHE A 21 -6.48 -3.56 0.82
N CYS A 22 -6.83 -2.38 0.32
CA CYS A 22 -6.36 -1.91 -0.98
C CYS A 22 -5.32 -0.80 -0.85
N GLY A 23 -4.48 -0.68 -1.88
CA GLY A 23 -3.46 0.36 -1.96
C GLY A 23 -3.01 0.61 -3.39
N ILE A 24 -2.15 1.61 -3.53
CA ILE A 24 -1.43 1.92 -4.75
C ILE A 24 0.06 1.87 -4.47
N TYR A 25 0.84 1.31 -5.38
CA TYR A 25 2.30 1.46 -5.35
C TYR A 25 2.80 2.23 -6.56
N VAL A 26 3.94 2.89 -6.39
CA VAL A 26 4.64 3.60 -7.46
C VAL A 26 5.78 2.74 -7.97
N HIS A 27 5.80 2.47 -9.27
CA HIS A 27 6.92 1.80 -9.91
C HIS A 27 8.13 2.73 -9.96
N ASP A 28 9.27 2.17 -9.63
CA ASP A 28 10.61 2.77 -9.67
C ASP A 28 11.05 3.14 -11.09
N GLU A 29 10.74 2.32 -12.10
CA GLU A 29 11.22 2.50 -13.47
C GLU A 29 10.53 3.60 -14.29
N PHE A 30 9.23 3.86 -14.05
CA PHE A 30 8.44 4.79 -14.88
C PHE A 30 7.49 5.71 -14.09
N GLY A 31 7.56 5.71 -12.75
CA GLY A 31 6.65 6.50 -11.90
C GLY A 31 5.18 6.06 -12.01
N GLY A 32 4.91 4.93 -12.65
CA GLY A 32 3.57 4.37 -12.85
C GLY A 32 2.91 4.05 -11.51
N LYS A 33 1.62 4.37 -11.38
CA LYS A 33 0.83 4.03 -10.18
C LYS A 33 0.03 2.77 -10.47
N HIS A 34 0.21 1.75 -9.64
CA HIS A 34 -0.44 0.46 -9.80
C HIS A 34 -1.31 0.15 -8.58
N PHE A 35 -2.56 -0.22 -8.83
CA PHE A 35 -3.47 -0.68 -7.79
C PHE A 35 -3.15 -2.12 -7.39
N PHE A 36 -3.23 -2.42 -6.09
CA PHE A 36 -3.05 -3.77 -5.60
C PHE A 36 -3.85 -4.05 -4.33
N ILE A 37 -4.02 -5.34 -4.04
CA ILE A 37 -4.65 -5.84 -2.81
C ILE A 37 -3.53 -6.24 -1.84
N LYS A 38 -3.54 -5.62 -0.67
CA LYS A 38 -2.63 -5.87 0.45
C LYS A 38 -3.00 -7.18 1.13
N HIS A 39 -1.98 -7.95 1.51
CA HIS A 39 -2.19 -9.23 2.19
C HIS A 39 -2.58 -9.08 3.67
N ARG A 40 -2.34 -7.89 4.27
CA ARG A 40 -2.73 -7.55 5.64
C ARG A 40 -3.33 -6.14 5.72
N PRO A 41 -4.22 -5.85 6.69
CA PRO A 41 -4.82 -4.53 6.80
C PRO A 41 -3.81 -3.47 7.24
N THR A 42 -3.83 -2.31 6.58
CA THR A 42 -3.07 -1.13 7.01
C THR A 42 -3.77 0.14 6.55
N TRP A 43 -3.63 1.21 7.33
CA TRP A 43 -4.14 2.54 6.96
C TRP A 43 -3.37 3.15 5.79
N LYS A 44 -2.15 2.68 5.52
CA LYS A 44 -1.31 3.14 4.43
C LYS A 44 -1.96 2.80 3.08
N TRP A 45 -2.09 3.83 2.24
CA TRP A 45 -2.66 3.73 0.90
C TRP A 45 -1.59 3.69 -0.18
N LYS A 46 -0.61 4.60 -0.12
CA LYS A 46 0.47 4.73 -1.10
C LYS A 46 1.74 4.06 -0.61
N PHE A 47 2.38 3.27 -1.46
CA PHE A 47 3.64 2.58 -1.22
C PHE A 47 4.64 3.00 -2.31
N TYR A 48 5.88 3.26 -1.93
CA TYR A 48 6.97 3.53 -2.88
C TYR A 48 8.28 3.01 -2.31
N SER A 49 9.28 2.79 -3.17
CA SER A 49 10.61 2.40 -2.74
C SER A 49 11.49 3.65 -2.67
N PRO A 50 11.93 4.11 -1.48
CA PRO A 50 12.95 5.14 -1.37
C PRO A 50 14.28 4.75 -2.03
N VAL A 51 14.65 3.47 -1.96
CA VAL A 51 15.81 2.94 -2.69
C VAL A 51 15.57 3.00 -4.20
N GLY A 52 14.41 2.52 -4.67
CA GLY A 52 14.04 2.54 -6.08
C GLY A 52 15.14 1.94 -6.97
N MET A 53 15.51 2.68 -8.01
CA MET A 53 16.68 2.39 -8.88
C MET A 53 17.93 3.18 -8.50
N SER A 54 17.99 3.79 -7.31
CA SER A 54 19.19 4.50 -6.86
C SER A 54 20.24 3.52 -6.31
N ASP A 55 21.50 3.94 -6.32
CA ASP A 55 22.60 3.22 -5.68
C ASP A 55 22.57 3.34 -4.13
N THR A 56 21.59 4.06 -3.58
CA THR A 56 21.47 4.30 -2.13
C THR A 56 21.17 3.00 -1.40
N LYS A 57 21.97 2.72 -0.38
CA LYS A 57 21.78 1.51 0.42
C LYS A 57 20.71 1.73 1.49
N PHE A 58 20.08 0.64 1.93
CA PHE A 58 19.06 0.68 2.97
C PHE A 58 19.59 1.30 4.28
N GLU A 59 20.87 1.09 4.59
CA GLU A 59 21.53 1.62 5.77
C GLU A 59 21.69 3.15 5.74
N GLU A 60 21.77 3.72 4.54
CA GLU A 60 21.98 5.15 4.27
C GLU A 60 20.68 5.95 4.28
N LEU A 61 19.53 5.28 4.29
CA LEU A 61 18.21 5.90 4.39
C LEU A 61 17.98 6.52 5.77
N SER A 62 17.19 7.60 5.81
CA SER A 62 16.62 8.09 7.07
C SER A 62 15.69 7.04 7.70
N GLU A 63 15.41 7.16 9.00
CA GLU A 63 14.52 6.20 9.67
C GLU A 63 13.12 6.16 9.05
N GLU A 64 12.61 7.30 8.58
CA GLU A 64 11.32 7.38 7.89
C GLU A 64 11.33 6.63 6.55
N GLU A 65 12.40 6.80 5.77
CA GLU A 65 12.59 6.09 4.50
C GLU A 65 12.83 4.60 4.72
N LYS A 66 13.53 4.20 5.78
CA LYS A 66 13.65 2.78 6.14
C LYS A 66 12.30 2.16 6.43
N ILE A 67 11.42 2.88 7.14
CA ILE A 67 10.06 2.42 7.41
C ILE A 67 9.29 2.28 6.09
N GLU A 68 9.37 3.27 5.19
CA GLU A 68 8.72 3.20 3.88
C GLU A 68 9.23 2.02 3.05
N GLN A 69 10.55 1.83 2.97
CA GLN A 69 11.15 0.73 2.23
C GLN A 69 10.75 -0.63 2.81
N LYS A 70 10.64 -0.76 4.14
CA LYS A 70 10.11 -1.98 4.78
C LYS A 70 8.66 -2.25 4.35
N TYR A 71 7.80 -1.22 4.37
CA TYR A 71 6.43 -1.35 3.86
C TYR A 71 6.38 -1.73 2.38
N PHE A 72 7.22 -1.13 1.55
CA PHE A 72 7.27 -1.46 0.13
C PHE A 72 7.73 -2.90 -0.10
N ASN A 73 8.77 -3.34 0.61
CA ASN A 73 9.28 -4.71 0.49
C ASN A 73 8.18 -5.72 0.85
N GLU A 74 7.54 -5.51 2.00
CA GLU A 74 6.53 -6.42 2.53
C GLU A 74 5.24 -6.48 1.70
N PHE A 75 4.76 -5.33 1.21
CA PHE A 75 3.46 -5.26 0.55
C PHE A 75 3.55 -5.36 -0.99
N VAL A 76 4.68 -5.02 -1.59
CA VAL A 76 4.84 -4.90 -3.05
C VAL A 76 5.91 -5.84 -3.58
N LYS A 77 7.16 -5.71 -3.11
CA LYS A 77 8.33 -6.42 -3.68
C LYS A 77 8.25 -7.93 -3.50
N ASP A 78 8.00 -8.40 -2.28
CA ASP A 78 7.95 -9.83 -1.96
C ASP A 78 6.77 -10.55 -2.61
N LYS A 79 5.78 -9.79 -3.10
CA LYS A 79 4.65 -10.30 -3.87
C LYS A 79 4.90 -10.36 -5.37
N LYS A 80 6.11 -10.00 -5.85
CA LYS A 80 6.48 -9.94 -7.27
C LYS A 80 5.49 -9.13 -8.11
N LEU A 81 4.89 -8.11 -7.50
CA LEU A 81 3.99 -7.19 -8.21
C LEU A 81 4.78 -6.19 -9.07
N SER A 82 6.08 -6.05 -8.81
CA SER A 82 7.04 -5.35 -9.66
C SER A 82 7.53 -6.29 -10.79
N LEU A 83 6.79 -6.34 -11.90
CA LEU A 83 7.20 -6.98 -13.14
C LEU A 83 7.26 -5.94 -14.26
#